data_AF-A0A8W7K8R4-F1
#
_entry.id   AF-A0A8W7K8R4-F1
#
_cell.length_a   1.000
_cell.length_b   1.000
_cell.length_c   1.000
_cell.angle_alpha   90.00
_cell.angle_beta   90.00
_cell.angle_gamma   90.00
#
_symmetry.space_group_name_H-M   'P 1'
#
loop_
_entity.id
_entity.type
_entity.pdbx_description
1 polymer ?
#
loop_
_entity_poly.entity_id
_entity_poly.type
_entity_poly.pdbx_seq_one_letter_code
_entity_poly.pdbx_strand_id
1 'polypeptide(L)'
;MQLFKWPGQLVLFNFLMFMSWRSCREYSSRFQRDPQSVISTNDDRRNPDFYFPADPEADLAESSPEEIPLQRQKYRPVIATTPRPAAAPAFSYNPKDKNGPPNWNRIDARCGGRYQSPILLNTSSALVVNRKRPLRLTGITNLPESIRLQNDGHSAKFTYNWRNVERPVLSGGPLKTKYIFEQFHFHWGSNSSVGSEHVLDQQRYPLEIHLVFYNGLYGSFQEASGQVDGIAVVGLFYEIYKHSVNEQLNTWTFFLYNVIQPNSEYTISFVDTFPLYEVIGDIEWPYFSYEGSLTTPPCLETVTWIVATKPLLVTEKEMNQFRRLRSATGPMVDNYRPLQKLNHRRVFLY
;
A
#
# COMPACT_ATOMS: atom_id res chain seq x y z
N MET A 1 53.85 -29.33 42.18
CA MET A 1 52.62 -28.49 42.27
C MET A 1 52.13 -28.30 40.84
N GLN A 2 51.19 -29.07 40.25
CA GLN A 2 49.78 -29.35 40.64
C GLN A 2 49.06 -28.04 41.04
N LEU A 3 47.94 -27.58 40.45
CA LEU A 3 46.81 -28.18 39.70
C LEU A 3 46.11 -27.07 38.84
N PHE A 4 45.73 -27.34 37.56
CA PHE A 4 44.35 -27.49 36.99
C PHE A 4 43.36 -26.32 37.20
N LYS A 5 42.56 -25.83 36.22
CA LYS A 5 41.56 -26.57 35.41
C LYS A 5 40.94 -25.66 34.30
N TRP A 6 40.67 -26.24 33.12
CA TRP A 6 39.68 -25.81 32.10
C TRP A 6 38.32 -26.53 32.35
N PRO A 7 37.17 -26.14 31.74
CA PRO A 7 36.77 -26.50 30.35
C PRO A 7 36.06 -25.35 29.58
N GLY A 8 36.21 -25.20 28.26
CA GLY A 8 35.49 -25.92 27.17
C GLY A 8 34.30 -25.05 26.69
N GLN A 9 33.95 -24.83 25.41
CA GLN A 9 34.17 -25.53 24.15
C GLN A 9 34.08 -24.55 22.95
N LEU A 10 34.76 -24.92 21.86
CA LEU A 10 34.70 -24.35 20.51
C LEU A 10 33.32 -24.52 19.86
N VAL A 11 32.91 -23.53 19.05
CA VAL A 11 32.08 -23.75 17.86
C VAL A 11 32.90 -23.33 16.64
N LEU A 12 33.18 -24.30 15.76
CA LEU A 12 33.83 -24.13 14.47
C LEU A 12 32.90 -23.43 13.48
N PHE A 13 33.34 -22.33 12.88
CA PHE A 13 32.81 -21.83 11.61
C PHE A 13 33.65 -22.41 10.47
N ASN A 14 33.03 -23.27 9.66
CA ASN A 14 33.56 -23.71 8.37
C ASN A 14 33.08 -22.75 7.29
N PHE A 15 33.99 -22.03 6.62
CA PHE A 15 33.75 -21.42 5.31
C PHE A 15 35.05 -21.41 4.52
N LEU A 16 35.14 -22.30 3.53
CA LEU A 16 36.06 -22.25 2.37
C LEU A 16 35.27 -22.86 1.21
N MET A 17 34.87 -22.04 0.23
CA MET A 17 35.56 -21.78 -1.06
C MET A 17 35.24 -22.85 -2.13
N PHE A 18 34.59 -22.47 -3.24
CA PHE A 18 35.18 -22.36 -4.58
C PHE A 18 34.14 -22.15 -5.70
N MET A 19 34.62 -21.42 -6.72
CA MET A 19 34.03 -21.06 -8.01
C MET A 19 33.65 -22.27 -8.90
N SER A 20 32.73 -22.10 -9.85
CA SER A 20 33.08 -21.96 -11.28
C SER A 20 31.88 -22.03 -12.24
N TRP A 21 32.03 -21.28 -13.33
CA TRP A 21 31.34 -21.33 -14.62
C TRP A 21 31.14 -22.72 -15.22
N ARG A 22 30.02 -22.91 -15.95
CA ARG A 22 30.03 -23.25 -17.39
C ARG A 22 28.66 -23.10 -18.04
N SER A 23 28.70 -22.50 -19.23
CA SER A 23 27.65 -22.40 -20.24
C SER A 23 27.54 -23.70 -21.04
N CYS A 24 26.33 -24.08 -21.50
CA CYS A 24 26.17 -24.86 -22.71
C CYS A 24 24.80 -24.64 -23.37
N ARG A 25 24.87 -24.49 -24.70
CA ARG A 25 23.86 -24.15 -25.70
C ARG A 25 22.86 -25.29 -26.01
N GLU A 26 21.71 -24.85 -26.51
CA GLU A 26 20.91 -25.34 -27.66
C GLU A 26 20.82 -26.84 -27.94
N TYR A 27 19.58 -27.35 -27.97
CA TYR A 27 19.14 -28.23 -29.07
C TYR A 27 17.67 -27.93 -29.43
N SER A 28 17.44 -27.62 -30.70
CA SER A 28 16.13 -27.46 -31.33
C SER A 28 15.85 -28.68 -32.21
N SER A 29 14.60 -29.14 -32.24
CA SER A 29 13.88 -29.66 -33.43
C SER A 29 12.52 -30.20 -32.94
N ARG A 30 11.42 -29.50 -33.25
CA ARG A 30 10.53 -29.73 -34.41
C ARG A 30 10.11 -31.20 -34.56
N PHE A 31 8.83 -31.47 -34.28
CA PHE A 31 7.96 -32.17 -35.23
C PHE A 31 6.55 -31.55 -35.21
N GLN A 32 6.04 -31.33 -36.42
CA GLN A 32 4.79 -30.67 -36.76
C GLN A 32 3.58 -31.60 -36.64
N ARG A 33 2.42 -30.94 -36.53
CA ARG A 33 1.04 -31.42 -36.68
C ARG A 33 0.82 -32.12 -38.01
N ASP A 34 -0.16 -33.04 -38.07
CA ASP A 34 -1.27 -33.05 -39.06
C ASP A 34 -2.33 -34.15 -38.76
N PRO A 35 -3.52 -34.23 -39.44
CA PRO A 35 -4.79 -33.86 -38.81
C PRO A 35 -5.97 -34.87 -38.98
N GLN A 36 -7.14 -34.48 -38.43
CA GLN A 36 -8.52 -34.87 -38.77
C GLN A 36 -8.98 -36.34 -38.77
N SER A 37 -10.05 -36.61 -38.00
CA SER A 37 -11.14 -37.47 -38.47
C SER A 37 -12.49 -36.95 -37.96
N VAL A 38 -13.42 -36.80 -38.90
CA VAL A 38 -14.84 -36.48 -38.73
C VAL A 38 -15.61 -37.74 -39.05
N ILE A 39 -16.46 -38.25 -38.15
CA ILE A 39 -17.63 -39.09 -38.49
C ILE A 39 -18.75 -38.78 -37.49
N SER A 40 -19.93 -38.44 -38.02
CA SER A 40 -21.20 -38.27 -37.32
C SER A 40 -21.87 -39.61 -37.00
N THR A 41 -22.73 -39.67 -35.98
CA THR A 41 -24.08 -40.29 -36.09
C THR A 41 -24.99 -39.83 -34.95
N ASN A 42 -26.25 -39.60 -35.30
CA ASN A 42 -27.40 -39.36 -34.42
C ASN A 42 -27.69 -40.58 -33.53
N ASP A 43 -28.21 -40.37 -32.31
CA ASP A 43 -29.45 -41.05 -31.88
C ASP A 43 -30.15 -40.32 -30.72
N ASP A 44 -31.46 -40.30 -30.84
CA ASP A 44 -32.51 -39.82 -29.94
C ASP A 44 -32.63 -40.69 -28.69
N ARG A 45 -33.01 -40.11 -27.54
CA ARG A 45 -33.98 -40.68 -26.57
C ARG A 45 -34.33 -39.72 -25.41
N ARG A 46 -35.63 -39.39 -25.37
CA ARG A 46 -36.51 -38.77 -24.34
C ARG A 46 -36.38 -39.48 -22.97
N ASN A 47 -36.78 -39.02 -21.77
CA ASN A 47 -37.79 -38.09 -21.19
C ASN A 47 -37.50 -38.01 -19.64
N PRO A 48 -38.26 -37.39 -18.70
CA PRO A 48 -39.41 -36.47 -18.79
C PRO A 48 -39.38 -35.20 -17.90
N ASP A 49 -40.38 -34.36 -18.19
CA ASP A 49 -40.80 -33.10 -17.59
C ASP A 49 -41.35 -33.18 -16.14
N PHE A 50 -41.23 -32.06 -15.41
CA PHE A 50 -42.06 -31.72 -14.26
C PHE A 50 -43.03 -30.58 -14.64
N TYR A 51 -44.33 -30.87 -14.51
CA TYR A 51 -45.46 -29.99 -14.80
C TYR A 51 -46.04 -29.43 -13.49
N PHE A 52 -46.40 -28.15 -13.47
CA PHE A 52 -47.34 -27.57 -12.49
C PHE A 52 -48.47 -26.84 -13.25
N PRO A 53 -49.73 -26.98 -12.81
CA PRO A 53 -50.92 -26.66 -13.60
C PRO A 53 -51.28 -25.16 -13.60
N ALA A 54 -52.06 -24.77 -14.62
CA ALA A 54 -52.67 -23.45 -14.76
C ALA A 54 -53.99 -23.35 -13.96
N ASP A 55 -54.22 -22.20 -13.34
CA ASP A 55 -55.48 -21.86 -12.66
C ASP A 55 -56.36 -21.01 -13.61
N PRO A 56 -57.70 -21.18 -13.59
CA PRO A 56 -58.62 -20.71 -14.62
C PRO A 56 -59.27 -19.38 -14.23
N GLU A 57 -59.36 -18.46 -15.18
CA GLU A 57 -60.56 -17.65 -15.45
C GLU A 57 -60.20 -16.67 -16.57
N ALA A 58 -60.29 -17.18 -17.80
CA ALA A 58 -60.57 -16.37 -18.97
C ALA A 58 -62.09 -16.30 -19.10
N ASP A 59 -62.64 -15.11 -19.00
CA ASP A 59 -63.53 -14.51 -20.00
C ASP A 59 -64.40 -13.45 -19.33
N LEU A 60 -64.32 -12.21 -19.82
CA LEU A 60 -65.45 -11.49 -20.39
C LEU A 60 -65.01 -10.10 -20.90
N ALA A 61 -65.01 -10.00 -22.22
CA ALA A 61 -65.47 -8.88 -23.06
C ALA A 61 -64.66 -7.58 -23.20
N GLU A 62 -64.45 -7.26 -24.48
CA GLU A 62 -63.96 -6.03 -25.12
C GLU A 62 -64.68 -4.74 -24.69
N SER A 63 -63.92 -3.65 -24.54
CA SER A 63 -64.15 -2.41 -25.31
C SER A 63 -62.96 -1.45 -25.13
N SER A 64 -62.50 -0.87 -26.25
CA SER A 64 -61.37 0.05 -26.35
C SER A 64 -61.75 1.49 -25.98
N PRO A 65 -60.80 2.28 -25.47
CA PRO A 65 -60.68 3.65 -25.99
C PRO A 65 -59.22 4.12 -26.21
N GLU A 66 -59.05 4.70 -27.41
CA GLU A 66 -58.17 5.81 -27.82
C GLU A 66 -56.72 5.93 -27.32
N GLU A 67 -55.77 5.78 -28.25
CA GLU A 67 -54.36 6.15 -28.10
C GLU A 67 -54.17 7.66 -27.98
N ILE A 68 -53.56 8.11 -26.87
CA ILE A 68 -52.93 9.43 -26.76
C ILE A 68 -51.52 9.34 -27.37
N PRO A 69 -51.12 10.23 -28.30
CA PRO A 69 -49.79 10.15 -28.90
C PRO A 69 -48.71 10.56 -27.89
N LEU A 70 -47.93 9.59 -27.42
CA LEU A 70 -46.66 9.83 -26.74
C LEU A 70 -45.67 10.43 -27.75
N GLN A 71 -45.47 11.75 -27.68
CA GLN A 71 -44.34 12.39 -28.35
C GLN A 71 -43.03 11.72 -27.89
N ARG A 72 -42.35 11.03 -28.81
CA ARG A 72 -40.98 10.56 -28.62
C ARG A 72 -40.06 11.77 -28.44
N GLN A 73 -39.84 12.20 -27.20
CA GLN A 73 -38.68 13.00 -26.87
C GLN A 73 -37.44 12.16 -27.16
N LYS A 74 -36.65 12.57 -28.15
CA LYS A 74 -35.31 12.03 -28.40
C LYS A 74 -34.47 12.27 -27.15
N TYR A 75 -34.33 11.23 -26.32
CA TYR A 75 -33.36 11.22 -25.23
C TYR A 75 -31.96 11.26 -25.85
N ARG A 76 -31.35 12.45 -25.87
CA ARG A 76 -29.90 12.57 -26.03
C ARG A 76 -29.28 12.10 -24.71
N PRO A 77 -28.33 11.16 -24.72
CA PRO A 77 -27.58 10.86 -23.52
C PRO A 77 -26.82 12.14 -23.15
N VAL A 78 -27.18 12.73 -22.01
CA VAL A 78 -26.31 13.72 -21.38
C VAL A 78 -25.11 12.92 -20.90
N ILE A 79 -24.01 13.00 -21.64
CA ILE A 79 -22.70 12.57 -21.14
C ILE A 79 -22.45 13.43 -19.91
N ALA A 80 -22.72 12.87 -18.74
CA ALA A 80 -22.30 13.46 -17.48
C ALA A 80 -20.78 13.44 -17.52
N THR A 81 -20.18 14.57 -17.87
CA THR A 81 -18.77 14.81 -17.61
C THR A 81 -18.62 14.78 -16.10
N THR A 82 -18.27 13.63 -15.54
CA THR A 82 -17.77 13.55 -14.17
C THR A 82 -16.67 14.60 -14.06
N PRO A 83 -16.79 15.59 -13.15
CA PRO A 83 -15.72 16.54 -12.96
C PRO A 83 -14.44 15.75 -12.70
N ARG A 84 -13.38 16.06 -13.43
CA ARG A 84 -12.03 15.63 -13.05
C ARG A 84 -11.91 15.93 -11.54
N PRO A 85 -11.50 14.97 -10.69
CA PRO A 85 -11.32 15.26 -9.28
C PRO A 85 -10.48 16.54 -9.19
N ALA A 86 -11.03 17.54 -8.49
CA ALA A 86 -10.33 18.81 -8.30
C ALA A 86 -8.92 18.48 -7.81
N ALA A 87 -7.90 19.06 -8.46
CA ALA A 87 -6.53 18.85 -8.03
C ALA A 87 -6.48 19.13 -6.54
N ALA A 88 -5.87 18.20 -5.76
CA ALA A 88 -5.74 18.38 -4.33
C ALA A 88 -5.15 19.78 -4.08
N PRO A 89 -5.79 20.59 -3.24
CA PRO A 89 -5.37 21.98 -3.05
C PRO A 89 -3.92 22.00 -2.57
N ALA A 90 -3.11 22.88 -3.18
CA ALA A 90 -1.68 22.94 -2.92
C ALA A 90 -1.39 23.21 -1.44
N PHE A 91 -0.65 22.30 -0.79
CA PHE A 91 -0.26 22.40 0.61
C PHE A 91 1.26 22.38 0.77
N SER A 92 1.74 22.81 1.94
CA SER A 92 3.16 22.79 2.32
C SER A 92 3.33 22.07 3.66
N TYR A 93 4.53 21.57 3.92
CA TYR A 93 4.93 21.04 5.22
C TYR A 93 5.56 22.09 6.13
N ASN A 94 6.00 23.23 5.60
CA ASN A 94 6.58 24.29 6.42
C ASN A 94 5.49 24.94 7.30
N PRO A 95 5.59 24.87 8.65
CA PRO A 95 4.56 25.43 9.53
C PRO A 95 4.35 26.94 9.41
N LYS A 96 5.34 27.66 8.85
CA LYS A 96 5.29 29.12 8.64
C LYS A 96 4.55 29.51 7.36
N ASP A 97 4.33 28.57 6.45
CA ASP A 97 3.64 28.86 5.20
C ASP A 97 2.12 29.03 5.44
N LYS A 98 1.47 29.85 4.60
CA LYS A 98 0.00 30.07 4.68
C LYS A 98 -0.79 28.76 4.52
N ASN A 99 -0.23 27.81 3.78
CA ASN A 99 -0.78 26.48 3.53
C ASN A 99 0.02 25.36 4.24
N GLY A 100 0.75 25.70 5.31
CA GLY A 100 1.45 24.75 6.18
C GLY A 100 0.52 23.96 7.11
N PRO A 101 1.02 22.91 7.81
CA PRO A 101 0.18 22.00 8.61
C PRO A 101 -0.75 22.66 9.64
N PRO A 102 -0.37 23.74 10.36
CA PRO A 102 -1.27 24.44 11.26
C PRO A 102 -2.51 25.05 10.60
N ASN A 103 -2.48 25.25 9.27
CA ASN A 103 -3.52 25.89 8.48
C ASN A 103 -4.24 24.92 7.52
N TRP A 104 -3.91 23.62 7.53
CA TRP A 104 -4.52 22.66 6.59
C TRP A 104 -6.03 22.52 6.76
N ASN A 105 -6.59 22.79 7.94
CA ASN A 105 -8.05 22.85 8.13
C ASN A 105 -8.75 23.98 7.34
N ARG A 106 -8.00 25.00 6.89
CA ARG A 106 -8.49 26.05 5.98
C ARG A 106 -8.40 25.64 4.52
N ILE A 107 -7.48 24.73 4.21
CA ILE A 107 -7.33 24.12 2.89
C ILE A 107 -8.47 23.11 2.69
N ASP A 108 -8.68 22.26 3.70
CA ASP A 108 -9.77 21.30 3.75
C ASP A 108 -10.25 21.16 5.19
N ALA A 109 -11.54 21.44 5.43
CA ALA A 109 -12.13 21.41 6.77
C ALA A 109 -11.95 20.06 7.49
N ARG A 110 -11.85 18.96 6.74
CA ARG A 110 -11.66 17.60 7.28
C ARG A 110 -10.33 17.43 8.00
N CYS A 111 -9.31 18.23 7.66
CA CYS A 111 -8.05 18.26 8.40
C CYS A 111 -8.17 18.77 9.85
N GLY A 112 -9.33 19.34 10.23
CA GLY A 112 -9.67 19.71 11.60
C GLY A 112 -10.48 18.65 12.37
N GLY A 113 -10.59 17.43 11.85
CA GLY A 113 -11.36 16.34 12.47
C GLY A 113 -10.79 15.83 13.80
N ARG A 114 -11.49 14.87 14.41
CA ARG A 114 -11.15 14.33 15.75
C ARG A 114 -10.39 13.01 15.73
N TYR A 115 -10.29 12.38 14.57
CA TYR A 115 -9.62 11.11 14.33
C TYR A 115 -8.39 11.31 13.43
N GLN A 116 -7.73 12.47 13.57
CA GLN A 116 -6.59 12.84 12.74
C GLN A 116 -5.31 12.07 13.11
N SER A 117 -4.48 11.80 12.11
CA SER A 117 -3.16 11.18 12.22
C SER A 117 -2.06 12.17 11.80
N PRO A 118 -0.79 11.98 12.23
CA PRO A 118 -0.27 10.92 13.09
C PRO A 118 -0.51 11.16 14.60
N ILE A 119 -0.21 10.17 15.45
CA ILE A 119 -0.33 10.26 16.92
C ILE A 119 0.93 9.77 17.64
N LEU A 120 1.04 10.12 18.93
CA LEU A 120 1.97 9.47 19.85
C LEU A 120 1.47 8.05 20.18
N LEU A 121 2.31 7.05 19.94
CA LEU A 121 2.09 5.66 20.29
C LEU A 121 2.87 5.37 21.56
N ASN A 122 2.18 4.95 22.62
CA ASN A 122 2.79 4.67 23.91
C ASN A 122 2.44 3.24 24.35
N THR A 123 3.48 2.39 24.42
CA THR A 123 3.38 0.98 24.78
C THR A 123 2.73 0.78 26.15
N SER A 124 3.02 1.65 27.11
CA SER A 124 2.50 1.55 28.49
C SER A 124 1.01 1.85 28.63
N SER A 125 0.43 2.61 27.68
CA SER A 125 -0.97 3.05 27.73
C SER A 125 -1.89 2.32 26.75
N ALA A 126 -1.32 1.55 25.82
CA ALA A 126 -2.08 0.87 24.79
C ALA A 126 -2.81 -0.36 25.33
N LEU A 127 -3.96 -0.65 24.73
CA LEU A 127 -4.80 -1.79 25.09
C LEU A 127 -4.24 -3.06 24.44
N VAL A 128 -3.66 -3.94 25.25
CA VAL A 128 -3.06 -5.19 24.75
C VAL A 128 -4.16 -6.14 24.26
N VAL A 129 -4.01 -6.64 23.04
CA VAL A 129 -4.91 -7.63 22.43
C VAL A 129 -4.33 -9.03 22.65
N ASN A 130 -4.95 -9.80 23.55
CA ASN A 130 -4.44 -11.13 23.92
C ASN A 130 -4.78 -12.24 22.91
N ARG A 131 -5.96 -12.16 22.25
CA ARG A 131 -6.39 -13.13 21.23
C ARG A 131 -6.19 -12.55 19.84
N LYS A 132 -4.98 -12.72 19.32
CA LYS A 132 -4.54 -12.09 18.07
C LYS A 132 -4.95 -12.93 16.88
N ARG A 133 -5.81 -12.40 16.00
CA ARG A 133 -5.86 -12.88 14.62
C ARG A 133 -4.54 -12.44 13.97
N PRO A 134 -3.75 -13.36 13.39
CA PRO A 134 -2.46 -12.98 12.82
C PRO A 134 -2.67 -11.95 11.70
N LEU A 135 -1.84 -10.91 11.69
CA LEU A 135 -1.74 -10.03 10.53
C LEU A 135 -0.96 -10.77 9.45
N ARG A 136 -1.48 -10.77 8.23
CA ARG A 136 -0.87 -11.46 7.10
C ARG A 136 -0.79 -10.49 5.93
N LEU A 137 0.41 -10.35 5.37
CA LEU A 137 0.62 -9.68 4.10
C LEU A 137 1.15 -10.73 3.12
N THR A 138 0.30 -11.16 2.20
CA THR A 138 0.64 -12.17 1.18
C THR A 138 1.13 -11.50 -0.10
N GLY A 139 1.93 -12.20 -0.89
CA GLY A 139 2.41 -11.71 -2.19
C GLY A 139 3.55 -10.71 -2.11
N ILE A 140 4.19 -10.50 -0.95
CA ILE A 140 5.29 -9.53 -0.81
C ILE A 140 6.56 -9.90 -1.57
N THR A 141 6.72 -11.18 -1.91
CA THR A 141 7.83 -11.70 -2.73
C THR A 141 7.53 -11.64 -4.22
N ASN A 142 6.31 -11.26 -4.62
CA ASN A 142 5.95 -11.14 -6.02
C ASN A 142 6.68 -9.94 -6.63
N LEU A 143 7.29 -10.16 -7.80
CA LEU A 143 7.91 -9.09 -8.58
C LEU A 143 6.86 -8.37 -9.45
N PRO A 144 6.85 -7.03 -9.47
CA PRO A 144 6.01 -6.26 -10.38
C PRO A 144 6.61 -6.26 -11.81
N GLU A 145 5.81 -5.92 -12.81
CA GLU A 145 6.26 -5.73 -14.20
C GLU A 145 7.13 -4.47 -14.33
N SER A 146 6.77 -3.42 -13.58
CA SER A 146 7.51 -2.17 -13.52
C SER A 146 7.14 -1.42 -12.24
N ILE A 147 8.00 -0.52 -11.78
CA ILE A 147 7.69 0.36 -10.65
C ILE A 147 7.77 1.81 -11.13
N ARG A 148 6.68 2.55 -10.94
CA ARG A 148 6.65 3.99 -11.16
C ARG A 148 7.13 4.68 -9.87
N LEU A 149 8.32 5.27 -9.92
CA LEU A 149 8.87 6.12 -8.87
C LEU A 149 8.56 7.58 -9.21
N GLN A 150 7.97 8.30 -8.28
CA GLN A 150 7.66 9.72 -8.43
C GLN A 150 8.20 10.52 -7.24
N ASN A 151 8.74 11.69 -7.53
CA ASN A 151 8.72 12.77 -6.56
C ASN A 151 7.44 13.57 -6.83
N ASP A 152 6.41 13.38 -6.02
CA ASP A 152 5.12 14.03 -6.23
C ASP A 152 5.04 15.45 -5.63
N GLY A 153 6.20 16.04 -5.34
CA GLY A 153 6.34 17.35 -4.70
C GLY A 153 6.20 17.30 -3.18
N HIS A 154 5.73 16.18 -2.61
CA HIS A 154 5.50 16.01 -1.18
C HIS A 154 6.25 14.80 -0.59
N SER A 155 6.48 13.76 -1.38
CA SER A 155 7.22 12.56 -0.99
C SER A 155 7.86 11.85 -2.20
N ALA A 156 8.68 10.84 -1.92
CA ALA A 156 9.07 9.81 -2.87
C ALA A 156 8.04 8.69 -2.82
N LYS A 157 7.27 8.52 -3.89
CA LYS A 157 6.16 7.55 -3.99
C LYS A 157 6.49 6.47 -5.02
N PHE A 158 6.32 5.22 -4.63
CA PHE A 158 6.52 4.04 -5.45
C PHE A 158 5.17 3.37 -5.71
N THR A 159 4.79 3.27 -6.97
CA THR A 159 3.55 2.59 -7.42
C THR A 159 3.92 1.39 -8.28
N TYR A 160 3.54 0.21 -7.83
CA TYR A 160 3.89 -1.05 -8.50
C TYR A 160 2.87 -1.34 -9.59
N ASN A 161 3.34 -1.62 -10.79
CA ASN A 161 2.50 -2.08 -11.88
C ASN A 161 2.58 -3.60 -11.97
N TRP A 162 1.44 -4.26 -11.87
CA TRP A 162 1.34 -5.72 -11.82
C TRP A 162 0.75 -6.23 -13.12
N ARG A 163 1.43 -7.18 -13.77
CA ARG A 163 0.94 -7.86 -14.96
C ARG A 163 0.99 -9.36 -14.72
N ASN A 164 -0.14 -10.05 -14.91
CA ASN A 164 -0.25 -11.51 -14.78
C ASN A 164 0.10 -12.10 -13.39
N VAL A 165 0.27 -11.27 -12.37
CA VAL A 165 0.59 -11.67 -11.00
C VAL A 165 -0.33 -10.93 -10.02
N GLU A 166 -0.71 -11.59 -8.94
CA GLU A 166 -1.55 -11.00 -7.89
C GLU A 166 -0.78 -9.91 -7.12
N ARG A 167 -1.47 -8.81 -6.83
CA ARG A 167 -0.97 -7.73 -5.97
C ARG A 167 -0.82 -8.23 -4.53
N PRO A 168 0.09 -7.65 -3.72
CA PRO A 168 0.13 -7.93 -2.30
C PRO A 168 -1.20 -7.63 -1.60
N VAL A 169 -1.58 -8.48 -0.66
CA VAL A 169 -2.87 -8.39 0.06
C VAL A 169 -2.66 -8.46 1.56
N LEU A 170 -3.13 -7.44 2.26
CA LEU A 170 -3.13 -7.33 3.72
C LEU A 170 -4.44 -7.88 4.29
N SER A 171 -4.36 -8.71 5.33
CA SER A 171 -5.54 -9.28 5.99
C SER A 171 -5.25 -9.68 7.42
N GLY A 172 -6.31 -9.89 8.22
CA GLY A 172 -6.17 -10.28 9.61
C GLY A 172 -5.84 -9.10 10.53
N GLY A 173 -5.34 -9.39 11.73
CA GLY A 173 -5.14 -8.36 12.76
C GLY A 173 -6.44 -7.59 13.06
N PRO A 174 -6.43 -6.24 12.96
CA PRO A 174 -7.61 -5.39 13.18
C PRO A 174 -8.57 -5.37 11.97
N LEU A 175 -8.17 -5.94 10.82
CA LEU A 175 -8.91 -5.81 9.57
C LEU A 175 -10.04 -6.84 9.47
N LYS A 176 -11.21 -6.36 9.04
CA LYS A 176 -12.41 -7.20 8.81
C LYS A 176 -12.33 -7.92 7.46
N THR A 177 -11.76 -7.28 6.45
CA THR A 177 -11.70 -7.75 5.05
C THR A 177 -10.26 -7.86 4.56
N LYS A 178 -10.08 -8.13 3.27
CA LYS A 178 -8.79 -8.10 2.58
C LYS A 178 -8.57 -6.71 2.00
N TYR A 179 -7.37 -6.16 2.17
CA TYR A 179 -6.96 -4.87 1.64
C TYR A 179 -5.87 -5.07 0.58
N ILE A 180 -6.02 -4.43 -0.57
CA ILE A 180 -5.17 -4.61 -1.74
C ILE A 180 -4.13 -3.48 -1.77
N PHE A 181 -2.87 -3.85 -2.00
CA PHE A 181 -1.76 -2.90 -2.05
C PHE A 181 -1.92 -1.92 -3.22
N GLU A 182 -1.69 -0.63 -2.93
CA GLU A 182 -1.77 0.46 -3.91
C GLU A 182 -0.40 1.06 -4.18
N GLN A 183 0.27 1.55 -3.13
CA GLN A 183 1.55 2.26 -3.24
C GLN A 183 2.25 2.31 -1.88
N PHE A 184 3.53 2.67 -1.89
CA PHE A 184 4.19 3.16 -0.68
C PHE A 184 4.93 4.47 -0.91
N HIS A 185 5.09 5.23 0.17
CA HIS A 185 5.80 6.49 0.20
C HIS A 185 6.45 6.72 1.56
N PHE A 186 7.22 7.79 1.68
CA PHE A 186 8.08 8.02 2.84
C PHE A 186 7.93 9.42 3.44
N HIS A 187 8.20 9.51 4.74
CA HIS A 187 8.35 10.75 5.49
C HIS A 187 9.72 10.75 6.16
N TRP A 188 10.48 11.83 6.03
CA TRP A 188 11.84 11.92 6.54
C TRP A 188 12.20 13.31 7.03
N GLY A 189 13.23 13.37 7.87
CA GLY A 189 13.68 14.61 8.48
C GLY A 189 14.91 15.20 7.82
N SER A 190 15.17 16.45 8.18
CA SER A 190 16.41 17.17 7.83
C SER A 190 17.67 16.57 8.46
N ASN A 191 17.53 15.79 9.53
CA ASN A 191 18.62 15.08 10.21
C ASN A 191 18.13 13.72 10.75
N SER A 192 19.01 12.96 11.38
CA SER A 192 18.73 11.57 11.76
C SER A 192 18.00 11.38 13.10
N SER A 193 17.60 12.48 13.75
CA SER A 193 16.84 12.47 15.01
C SER A 193 15.35 12.78 14.82
N VAL A 194 14.91 13.14 13.62
CA VAL A 194 13.53 13.48 13.28
C VAL A 194 13.18 12.96 11.89
N GLY A 195 11.89 12.81 11.57
CA GLY A 195 11.44 12.46 10.21
C GLY A 195 10.18 11.62 10.12
N SER A 196 10.02 10.66 11.04
CA SER A 196 8.81 9.87 11.16
C SER A 196 7.63 10.78 11.49
N GLU A 197 6.43 10.43 11.04
CA GLU A 197 5.20 11.12 11.37
C GLU A 197 4.76 10.73 12.78
N HIS A 198 4.61 9.42 13.00
CA HIS A 198 4.34 8.84 14.31
C HIS A 198 5.55 8.99 15.23
N VAL A 199 5.27 8.99 16.52
CA VAL A 199 6.27 8.98 17.59
C VAL A 199 5.97 7.77 18.45
N LEU A 200 6.97 6.92 18.69
CA LEU A 200 6.84 5.70 19.49
C LEU A 200 7.58 5.90 20.81
N ASP A 201 6.88 5.76 21.94
CA ASP A 201 7.46 5.91 23.29
C ASP A 201 8.33 7.18 23.43
N GLN A 202 7.83 8.29 22.89
CA GLN A 202 8.49 9.61 22.83
C GLN A 202 9.72 9.69 21.91
N GLN A 203 10.08 8.61 21.22
CA GLN A 203 11.12 8.57 20.21
C GLN A 203 10.55 8.84 18.82
N ARG A 204 11.18 9.79 18.10
CA ARG A 204 10.97 10.00 16.66
C ARG A 204 12.10 9.31 15.89
N TYR A 205 11.80 8.84 14.69
CA TYR A 205 12.75 8.14 13.84
C TYR A 205 13.14 9.00 12.62
N PRO A 206 14.30 8.76 11.99
CA PRO A 206 14.75 9.51 10.81
C PRO A 206 13.84 9.39 9.59
N LEU A 207 13.14 8.26 9.46
CA LEU A 207 12.36 7.88 8.29
C LEU A 207 11.19 6.99 8.71
N GLU A 208 10.04 7.20 8.10
CA GLU A 208 8.86 6.34 8.21
C GLU A 208 8.31 6.04 6.81
N ILE A 209 8.06 4.76 6.53
CA ILE A 209 7.39 4.30 5.31
C ILE A 209 5.91 4.08 5.59
N HIS A 210 5.06 4.50 4.67
CA HIS A 210 3.63 4.18 4.65
C HIS A 210 3.31 3.30 3.46
N LEU A 211 2.94 2.04 3.74
CA LEU A 211 2.35 1.14 2.75
C LEU A 211 0.84 1.36 2.74
N VAL A 212 0.29 1.80 1.63
CA VAL A 212 -1.12 2.13 1.49
C VAL A 212 -1.86 1.00 0.80
N PHE A 213 -2.97 0.60 1.42
CA PHE A 213 -3.87 -0.42 0.90
C PHE A 213 -5.30 0.10 0.89
N TYR A 214 -6.11 -0.36 -0.07
CA TYR A 214 -7.55 -0.08 -0.09
C TYR A 214 -8.36 -1.36 0.14
N ASN A 215 -9.55 -1.20 0.72
CA ASN A 215 -10.45 -2.31 1.02
C ASN A 215 -10.93 -2.95 -0.28
N GLY A 216 -10.65 -4.25 -0.44
CA GLY A 216 -10.94 -5.00 -1.67
C GLY A 216 -12.43 -5.25 -1.94
N LEU A 217 -13.33 -4.76 -1.07
CA LEU A 217 -14.77 -4.71 -1.34
C LEU A 217 -15.16 -3.60 -2.32
N TYR A 218 -14.28 -2.61 -2.53
CA TYR A 218 -14.50 -1.52 -3.50
C TYR A 218 -13.75 -1.79 -4.80
N GLY A 219 -14.26 -1.26 -5.91
CA GLY A 219 -13.69 -1.51 -7.23
C GLY A 219 -12.35 -0.80 -7.48
N SER A 220 -12.01 0.21 -6.67
CA SER A 220 -10.75 0.96 -6.80
C SER A 220 -10.34 1.68 -5.51
N PHE A 221 -9.08 2.07 -5.43
CA PHE A 221 -8.58 2.97 -4.38
C PHE A 221 -9.39 4.27 -4.30
N GLN A 222 -9.74 4.87 -5.44
CA GLN A 222 -10.48 6.12 -5.48
C GLN A 222 -11.86 5.98 -4.83
N GLU A 223 -12.59 4.91 -5.14
CA GLU A 223 -13.89 4.60 -4.55
C GLU A 223 -13.77 4.31 -3.05
N ALA A 224 -12.78 3.51 -2.66
CA ALA A 224 -12.54 3.14 -1.28
C ALA A 224 -12.15 4.35 -0.41
N SER A 225 -11.31 5.27 -0.92
CA SER A 225 -10.70 6.35 -0.14
C SER A 225 -11.69 7.23 0.64
N GLY A 226 -12.92 7.38 0.12
CA GLY A 226 -13.99 8.16 0.75
C GLY A 226 -14.83 7.39 1.78
N GLN A 227 -14.55 6.11 2.01
CA GLN A 227 -15.34 5.22 2.86
C GLN A 227 -14.65 4.99 4.20
N VAL A 228 -15.42 4.89 5.29
CA VAL A 228 -14.89 4.85 6.68
C VAL A 228 -13.92 3.68 6.91
N ASP A 229 -14.13 2.55 6.26
CA ASP A 229 -13.27 1.36 6.29
C ASP A 229 -12.47 1.20 4.99
N GLY A 230 -12.31 2.28 4.24
CA GLY A 230 -11.79 2.28 2.89
C GLY A 230 -10.30 2.01 2.78
N ILE A 231 -9.51 2.50 3.73
CA ILE A 231 -8.05 2.49 3.65
C ILE A 231 -7.45 1.80 4.87
N ALA A 232 -6.40 1.01 4.64
CA ALA A 232 -5.49 0.55 5.68
C ALA A 232 -4.08 1.04 5.34
N VAL A 233 -3.36 1.57 6.33
CA VAL A 233 -1.97 1.99 6.15
C VAL A 233 -1.10 1.24 7.15
N VAL A 234 -0.06 0.60 6.62
CA VAL A 234 1.01 0.00 7.42
C VAL A 234 2.18 0.97 7.50
N GLY A 235 2.46 1.45 8.71
CA GLY A 235 3.59 2.32 9.01
C GLY A 235 4.77 1.54 9.58
N LEU A 236 5.97 1.72 9.03
CA LEU A 236 7.21 1.19 9.64
C LEU A 236 8.23 2.31 9.82
N PHE A 237 8.87 2.33 10.98
CA PHE A 237 9.99 3.22 11.24
C PHE A 237 11.28 2.65 10.65
N TYR A 238 12.22 3.51 10.30
CA TYR A 238 13.62 3.13 10.09
C TYR A 238 14.51 3.83 11.10
N GLU A 239 15.53 3.14 11.60
CA GLU A 239 16.57 3.70 12.46
C GLU A 239 17.95 3.61 11.80
N ILE A 240 18.88 4.49 12.23
CA ILE A 240 20.22 4.53 11.65
C ILE A 240 21.01 3.29 12.05
N TYR A 241 21.46 2.53 11.04
CA TYR A 241 22.44 1.47 11.22
C TYR A 241 23.84 2.06 11.43
N LYS A 242 24.28 2.10 12.69
CA LYS A 242 25.55 2.74 13.10
C LYS A 242 26.79 1.96 12.67
N HIS A 243 26.68 0.66 12.43
CA HIS A 243 27.83 -0.21 12.22
C HIS A 243 28.34 -0.25 10.78
N SER A 244 27.65 0.38 9.83
CA SER A 244 28.17 0.55 8.49
C SER A 244 27.56 1.73 7.74
N VAL A 245 28.07 2.91 8.07
CA VAL A 245 27.63 4.20 7.50
C VAL A 245 27.71 4.24 5.97
N ASN A 246 28.60 3.42 5.38
CA ASN A 246 28.86 3.36 3.94
C ASN A 246 28.26 2.14 3.24
N GLU A 247 27.72 1.16 3.98
CA GLU A 247 27.04 0.01 3.37
C GLU A 247 25.74 0.45 2.70
N GLN A 248 25.36 -0.36 1.72
CA GLN A 248 24.07 -0.29 1.09
C GLN A 248 23.23 -1.45 1.62
N LEU A 249 22.27 -1.15 2.49
CA LEU A 249 21.31 -2.12 3.02
C LEU A 249 20.06 -2.20 2.14
N ASN A 250 19.66 -1.05 1.59
CA ASN A 250 18.42 -0.84 0.87
C ASN A 250 18.72 -0.41 -0.57
N THR A 251 18.90 -1.37 -1.48
CA THR A 251 19.26 -1.13 -2.89
C THR A 251 18.26 -0.25 -3.62
N TRP A 252 16.97 -0.34 -3.29
CA TRP A 252 15.90 0.47 -3.86
C TRP A 252 16.10 1.98 -3.67
N THR A 253 16.86 2.41 -2.66
CA THR A 253 17.15 3.84 -2.42
C THR A 253 18.02 4.46 -3.52
N PHE A 254 18.73 3.65 -4.32
CA PHE A 254 19.49 4.17 -5.46
C PHE A 254 18.58 4.85 -6.46
N PHE A 255 17.38 4.35 -6.73
CA PHE A 255 16.52 4.94 -7.76
C PHE A 255 16.09 6.38 -7.46
N LEU A 256 16.19 6.84 -6.20
CA LEU A 256 15.85 8.20 -5.79
C LEU A 256 16.65 9.28 -6.54
N TYR A 257 17.86 8.99 -7.03
CA TYR A 257 18.62 9.96 -7.83
C TYR A 257 17.90 10.35 -9.13
N ASN A 258 17.00 9.49 -9.64
CA ASN A 258 16.27 9.75 -10.88
C ASN A 258 15.12 10.75 -10.71
N VAL A 259 14.69 11.03 -9.47
CA VAL A 259 13.51 11.87 -9.19
C VAL A 259 13.81 13.05 -8.26
N ILE A 260 14.98 13.66 -8.41
CA ILE A 260 15.40 14.77 -7.53
C ILE A 260 14.43 15.96 -7.57
N GLN A 261 13.93 16.34 -8.74
CA GLN A 261 13.09 17.54 -8.89
C GLN A 261 11.61 17.25 -8.56
N PRO A 262 10.85 18.22 -8.03
CA PRO A 262 9.43 18.03 -7.78
C PRO A 262 8.67 17.71 -9.07
N ASN A 263 7.65 16.86 -8.96
CA ASN A 263 6.81 16.36 -10.07
C ASN A 263 7.59 15.57 -11.15
N SER A 264 8.80 15.11 -10.83
CA SER A 264 9.55 14.20 -11.70
C SER A 264 9.13 12.75 -11.48
N GLU A 265 9.29 11.96 -12.52
CA GLU A 265 8.94 10.54 -12.54
C GLU A 265 10.04 9.74 -13.21
N TYR A 266 10.25 8.53 -12.71
CA TYR A 266 11.11 7.52 -13.30
C TYR A 266 10.40 6.16 -13.29
N THR A 267 10.48 5.44 -14.41
CA THR A 267 9.96 4.07 -14.50
C THR A 267 11.13 3.10 -14.34
N ILE A 268 11.07 2.30 -13.28
CA ILE A 268 11.98 1.18 -13.05
C ILE A 268 11.45 0.00 -13.86
N SER A 269 12.21 -0.40 -14.88
CA SER A 269 11.87 -1.53 -15.76
C SER A 269 12.00 -2.87 -15.04
N PHE A 270 11.28 -3.89 -15.51
CA PHE A 270 11.21 -5.24 -14.94
C PHE A 270 12.55 -5.78 -14.39
N VAL A 271 13.63 -5.63 -15.18
CA VAL A 271 14.99 -6.13 -14.84
C VAL A 271 15.58 -5.55 -13.55
N ASP A 272 15.10 -4.38 -13.15
CA ASP A 272 15.57 -3.63 -11.99
C ASP A 272 14.49 -3.52 -10.89
N THR A 273 13.34 -4.16 -11.10
CA THR A 273 12.27 -4.18 -10.09
C THR A 273 12.66 -5.00 -8.86
N PHE A 274 12.03 -4.67 -7.74
CA PHE A 274 12.25 -5.34 -6.47
C PHE A 274 10.89 -5.65 -5.80
N PRO A 275 10.76 -6.79 -5.13
CA PRO A 275 9.54 -7.17 -4.43
C PRO A 275 9.38 -6.33 -3.16
N LEU A 276 8.16 -6.24 -2.62
CA LEU A 276 7.91 -5.47 -1.41
C LEU A 276 8.73 -6.00 -0.21
N TYR A 277 9.01 -7.31 -0.19
CA TYR A 277 9.88 -7.94 0.81
C TYR A 277 11.26 -7.29 0.93
N GLU A 278 11.86 -6.81 -0.16
CA GLU A 278 13.16 -6.11 -0.10
C GLU A 278 13.08 -4.75 0.60
N VAL A 279 11.88 -4.17 0.70
CA VAL A 279 11.66 -2.87 1.35
C VAL A 279 11.42 -3.05 2.85
N ILE A 280 10.62 -4.05 3.22
CA ILE A 280 10.07 -4.16 4.59
C ILE A 280 10.45 -5.45 5.35
N GLY A 281 11.02 -6.45 4.68
CA GLY A 281 11.24 -7.77 5.25
C GLY A 281 9.94 -8.50 5.65
N ASP A 282 10.03 -9.35 6.66
CA ASP A 282 8.90 -10.09 7.21
C ASP A 282 8.03 -9.25 8.16
N ILE A 283 6.74 -9.60 8.27
CA ILE A 283 5.73 -8.87 9.07
C ILE A 283 5.46 -9.53 10.44
N GLU A 284 6.48 -10.18 11.00
CA GLU A 284 6.39 -10.82 12.32
C GLU A 284 6.87 -9.86 13.42
N TRP A 285 6.18 -8.73 13.59
CA TRP A 285 6.47 -7.74 14.62
C TRP A 285 5.21 -7.35 15.41
N PRO A 286 5.34 -7.03 16.71
CA PRO A 286 4.26 -6.38 17.46
C PRO A 286 3.88 -5.05 16.82
N TYR A 287 2.61 -4.67 16.91
CA TYR A 287 2.12 -3.46 16.24
C TYR A 287 1.00 -2.76 16.97
N PHE A 288 0.97 -1.45 16.80
CA PHE A 288 -0.18 -0.66 17.20
C PHE A 288 -1.24 -0.66 16.10
N SER A 289 -2.51 -0.61 16.49
CA SER A 289 -3.59 -0.26 15.57
C SER A 289 -4.56 0.72 16.19
N TYR A 290 -5.03 1.66 15.35
CA TYR A 290 -6.02 2.67 15.73
C TYR A 290 -6.74 3.20 14.48
N GLU A 291 -7.94 3.75 14.67
CA GLU A 291 -8.69 4.45 13.62
C GLU A 291 -8.16 5.89 13.49
N GLY A 292 -7.77 6.28 12.30
CA GLY A 292 -7.08 7.53 12.03
C GLY A 292 -7.45 8.14 10.68
N SER A 293 -6.55 8.99 10.18
CA SER A 293 -6.74 9.70 8.93
C SER A 293 -5.58 9.53 7.97
N LEU A 294 -5.76 9.98 6.73
CA LEU A 294 -4.65 10.39 5.88
C LEU A 294 -3.88 11.51 6.58
N THR A 295 -2.57 11.54 6.41
CA THR A 295 -1.67 12.50 7.07
C THR A 295 -1.33 13.71 6.18
N THR A 296 -1.96 13.81 5.02
CA THR A 296 -1.93 14.95 4.11
C THR A 296 -3.35 15.34 3.70
N PRO A 297 -3.60 16.60 3.29
CA PRO A 297 -4.91 17.01 2.77
C PRO A 297 -5.39 16.07 1.64
N PRO A 298 -6.66 15.63 1.65
CA PRO A 298 -7.79 16.15 2.43
C PRO A 298 -7.97 15.55 3.85
N CYS A 299 -6.97 14.84 4.39
CA CYS A 299 -6.95 14.32 5.75
C CYS A 299 -8.17 13.45 6.14
N LEU A 300 -8.64 12.63 5.19
CA LEU A 300 -9.84 11.79 5.36
C LEU A 300 -9.67 10.83 6.54
N GLU A 301 -10.65 10.81 7.45
CA GLU A 301 -10.72 9.93 8.62
C GLU A 301 -11.25 8.54 8.23
N THR A 302 -10.57 7.91 7.27
CA THR A 302 -10.97 6.66 6.61
C THR A 302 -9.91 5.56 6.75
N VAL A 303 -8.90 5.79 7.61
CA VAL A 303 -7.69 4.97 7.67
C VAL A 303 -7.69 4.10 8.93
N THR A 304 -7.58 2.79 8.75
CA THR A 304 -7.12 1.90 9.81
C THR A 304 -5.59 1.87 9.80
N TRP A 305 -4.97 2.42 10.83
CA TRP A 305 -3.51 2.41 10.98
C TRP A 305 -3.04 1.11 11.61
N ILE A 306 -1.90 0.61 11.11
CA ILE A 306 -1.15 -0.52 11.64
C ILE A 306 0.32 -0.09 11.69
N VAL A 307 0.87 0.20 12.86
CA VAL A 307 2.22 0.77 12.99
C VAL A 307 3.15 -0.20 13.72
N ALA A 308 4.23 -0.60 13.06
CA ALA A 308 5.22 -1.51 13.59
C ALA A 308 5.97 -0.93 14.80
N THR A 309 6.20 -1.75 15.83
CA THR A 309 7.05 -1.33 16.95
C THR A 309 8.53 -1.53 16.69
N LYS A 310 8.88 -2.44 15.78
CA LYS A 310 10.28 -2.74 15.44
C LYS A 310 10.71 -1.87 14.26
N PRO A 311 11.71 -0.98 14.42
CA PRO A 311 12.24 -0.22 13.30
C PRO A 311 13.05 -1.13 12.36
N LEU A 312 13.02 -0.79 11.08
CA LEU A 312 13.91 -1.29 10.04
C LEU A 312 15.24 -0.51 10.08
N LEU A 313 16.23 -0.96 9.31
CA LEU A 313 17.55 -0.35 9.29
C LEU A 313 17.75 0.48 8.01
N VAL A 314 18.30 1.68 8.17
CA VAL A 314 18.72 2.56 7.07
C VAL A 314 20.10 3.14 7.37
N THR A 315 20.94 3.33 6.35
CA THR A 315 22.25 3.98 6.54
C THR A 315 22.18 5.49 6.35
N GLU A 316 23.15 6.23 6.87
CA GLU A 316 23.22 7.68 6.66
C GLU A 316 23.38 8.03 5.18
N LYS A 317 24.10 7.19 4.42
CA LYS A 317 24.25 7.30 2.97
C LYS A 317 22.91 7.21 2.24
N GLU A 318 22.03 6.32 2.69
CA GLU A 318 20.68 6.13 2.15
C GLU A 318 19.77 7.30 2.54
N MET A 319 19.82 7.75 3.80
CA MET A 319 19.12 8.97 4.24
C MET A 319 19.51 10.20 3.43
N ASN A 320 20.77 10.30 3.02
CA ASN A 320 21.24 11.38 2.16
C ASN A 320 20.66 11.32 0.73
N GLN A 321 20.18 10.16 0.25
CA GLN A 321 19.44 10.10 -1.02
C GLN A 321 18.07 10.77 -0.89
N PHE A 322 17.37 10.54 0.23
CA PHE A 322 16.11 11.23 0.53
C PHE A 322 16.29 12.74 0.67
N ARG A 323 17.28 13.19 1.44
CA ARG A 323 17.53 14.62 1.70
C ARG A 323 18.03 15.40 0.48
N ARG A 324 18.36 14.73 -0.63
CA ARG A 324 18.67 15.35 -1.93
C ARG A 324 17.44 15.73 -2.73
N LEU A 325 16.30 15.08 -2.48
CA LEU A 325 15.05 15.37 -3.18
C LEU A 325 14.63 16.82 -2.90
N ARG A 326 13.95 17.43 -3.88
CA ARG A 326 13.50 18.82 -3.83
C ARG A 326 11.99 18.88 -3.93
N SER A 327 11.41 19.84 -3.19
CA SER A 327 10.02 20.27 -3.31
C SER A 327 9.95 21.55 -4.15
N ALA A 328 8.75 22.09 -4.34
CA ALA A 328 8.56 23.37 -5.02
C ALA A 328 9.25 24.55 -4.32
N THR A 329 9.52 24.46 -3.02
CA THR A 329 10.04 25.56 -2.20
C THR A 329 11.49 25.38 -1.76
N GLY A 330 12.15 24.26 -2.10
CA GLY A 330 13.54 24.01 -1.71
C GLY A 330 13.86 22.52 -1.53
N PRO A 331 14.82 22.18 -0.66
CA PRO A 331 15.04 20.79 -0.24
C PRO A 331 13.76 20.18 0.33
N MET A 332 13.43 18.95 -0.07
CA MET A 332 12.33 18.18 0.53
C MET A 332 12.87 17.52 1.79
N VAL A 333 12.68 18.20 2.92
CA VAL A 333 13.01 17.71 4.26
C VAL A 333 11.92 18.11 5.23
N ASP A 334 11.81 17.39 6.34
CA ASP A 334 10.78 17.58 7.35
C ASP A 334 9.37 17.52 6.74
N ASN A 335 9.18 16.59 5.80
CA ASN A 335 7.94 16.37 5.07
C ASN A 335 6.95 15.52 5.87
N TYR A 336 6.80 15.79 7.16
CA TYR A 336 5.88 15.09 8.07
C TYR A 336 4.94 16.07 8.77
N ARG A 337 3.72 15.62 9.03
CA ARG A 337 2.70 16.34 9.79
C ARG A 337 3.02 16.26 11.29
N PRO A 338 2.82 17.36 12.05
CA PRO A 338 2.87 17.32 13.51
C PRO A 338 1.86 16.34 14.12
N LEU A 339 2.14 15.88 15.35
CA LEU A 339 1.25 15.00 16.10
C LEU A 339 -0.13 15.63 16.29
N GLN A 340 -1.15 14.80 16.13
CA GLN A 340 -2.54 15.14 16.33
C GLN A 340 -3.02 14.62 17.69
N LYS A 341 -4.09 15.23 18.22
CA LYS A 341 -4.64 14.85 19.52
C LYS A 341 -5.23 13.44 19.43
N LEU A 342 -4.94 12.58 20.42
CA LEU A 342 -5.54 11.25 20.51
C LEU A 342 -7.08 11.32 20.66
N ASN A 343 -7.57 12.34 21.37
CA ASN A 343 -8.98 12.51 21.73
C ASN A 343 -9.51 11.25 22.45
N HIS A 344 -10.66 10.70 22.05
CA HIS A 344 -11.28 9.54 22.68
C HIS A 344 -10.94 8.21 21.98
N ARG A 345 -9.96 8.21 21.07
CA ARG A 345 -9.57 7.01 20.33
C ARG A 345 -8.85 6.03 21.25
N ARG A 346 -9.07 4.75 20.99
CA ARG A 346 -8.33 3.66 21.61
C ARG A 346 -7.20 3.26 20.69
N VAL A 347 -6.04 3.01 21.28
CA VAL A 347 -4.88 2.44 20.59
C VAL A 347 -4.68 1.02 21.13
N PHE A 348 -4.62 0.06 20.23
CA PHE A 348 -4.47 -1.35 20.56
C PHE A 348 -3.05 -1.81 20.26
N LEU A 349 -2.47 -2.63 21.11
CA LEU A 349 -1.17 -3.27 20.88
C LEU A 349 -1.38 -4.76 20.62
N TYR A 350 -1.05 -5.17 19.40
CA TYR A 350 -1.18 -6.53 18.88
C TYR A 350 0.13 -7.29 18.83
#